data_AF-A0A2G9S942-F1
#
_entry.id   AF-A0A2G9S942-F1
#
_cell.length_a   1.000
_cell.length_b   1.000
_cell.length_c   1.000
_cell.angle_alpha   90.00
_cell.angle_beta   90.00
_cell.angle_gamma   90.00
#
_symmetry.space_group_name_H-M   'P 1'
#
loop_
_entity.id
_entity.type
_entity.pdbx_description
1 polymer ?
#
loop_
_entity_poly.entity_id
_entity_poly.type
_entity_poly.pdbx_seq_one_letter_code
_entity_poly.pdbx_strand_id
1 'polypeptide(L)'
;VSSNGIQSTPLNLATYWKCNPTTTDVRLDYKYNPESMVVPSALSNIQVVVPVDGGSGSLRAKFDLSEGPSNPSTLAVQFVSDGSTLSGVDIELVGTGYRLSLVKKRFCTEMLFV
;
A
#
# COMPACT_ATOMS: atom_id res chain seq x y z
N VAL A 1 19.63 -12.38 -4.87
CA VAL A 1 19.58 -11.23 -3.94
C VAL A 1 18.34 -11.40 -3.09
N SER A 2 18.46 -11.73 -1.81
CA SER A 2 17.29 -11.87 -0.92
C SER A 2 16.91 -10.49 -0.42
N SER A 3 15.81 -9.92 -0.91
CA SER A 3 15.25 -8.71 -0.32
C SER A 3 14.60 -9.09 1.00
N ASN A 4 14.97 -8.42 2.10
CA ASN A 4 14.19 -8.45 3.34
C ASN A 4 12.91 -7.66 3.10
N GLY A 5 11.96 -8.23 2.36
CA GLY A 5 10.87 -7.53 1.68
C GLY A 5 10.09 -6.54 2.56
N ILE A 6 9.86 -6.88 3.84
CA ILE A 6 9.09 -6.06 4.79
C ILE A 6 9.84 -4.84 5.33
N GLN A 7 11.18 -4.84 5.25
CA GLN A 7 11.99 -3.68 5.66
C GLN A 7 12.05 -2.62 4.56
N SER A 8 11.81 -3.02 3.32
CA SER A 8 11.86 -2.15 2.14
C SER A 8 10.49 -1.60 1.73
N THR A 9 9.43 -1.90 2.49
CA THR A 9 8.07 -1.43 2.25
C THR A 9 7.73 -0.20 3.10
N PRO A 10 7.27 0.92 2.52
CA PRO A 10 6.89 2.15 3.26
C PRO A 10 5.66 2.01 4.15
N LEU A 11 4.79 1.06 3.82
CA LEU A 11 3.59 0.76 4.57
C LEU A 11 3.51 -0.75 4.74
N ASN A 12 3.81 -1.21 5.95
CA ASN A 12 3.69 -2.62 6.30
C ASN A 12 2.24 -2.90 6.66
N LEU A 13 1.68 -3.96 6.10
CA LEU A 13 0.28 -4.31 6.24
C LEU A 13 0.17 -5.72 6.82
N ALA A 14 -0.79 -5.91 7.70
CA ALA A 14 -1.16 -7.21 8.24
C ALA A 14 -2.68 -7.33 8.25
N THR A 15 -3.20 -8.39 7.64
CA THR A 15 -4.63 -8.63 7.54
C THR A 15 -5.05 -9.83 8.36
N TYR A 16 -6.17 -9.70 9.04
CA TYR A 16 -6.79 -10.76 9.80
C TYR A 16 -8.23 -10.93 9.31
N TRP A 17 -8.55 -12.17 8.98
CA TRP A 17 -9.87 -12.57 8.51
C TRP A 17 -10.45 -13.56 9.49
N LYS A 18 -11.69 -13.31 9.91
CA LYS A 18 -12.49 -14.28 10.66
C LYS A 18 -13.82 -14.44 9.95
N CYS A 19 -13.98 -15.58 9.31
CA CYS A 19 -15.20 -15.95 8.61
C CYS A 19 -16.06 -16.85 9.51
N ASN A 20 -17.26 -16.40 9.82
CA ASN A 20 -18.31 -17.19 10.47
C ASN A 20 -19.41 -17.51 9.41
N PRO A 21 -20.32 -18.46 9.69
CA PRO A 21 -21.39 -18.81 8.75
C PRO A 21 -22.32 -17.67 8.38
N THR A 22 -22.42 -16.63 9.20
CA THR A 22 -23.31 -15.49 8.96
C THR A 22 -22.59 -14.15 9.04
N THR A 23 -21.27 -14.12 9.29
CA THR A 23 -20.54 -12.84 9.35
C THR A 23 -19.11 -12.99 8.90
N THR A 24 -18.55 -11.92 8.35
CA THR A 24 -17.12 -11.83 8.06
C THR A 24 -16.54 -10.61 8.73
N ASP A 25 -15.57 -10.85 9.61
CA ASP A 25 -14.81 -9.80 10.27
C ASP A 25 -13.45 -9.65 9.58
N VAL A 26 -13.17 -8.46 9.06
CA VAL A 26 -11.89 -8.11 8.44
C VAL A 26 -11.20 -7.04 9.28
N ARG A 27 -9.94 -7.28 9.65
CA ARG A 27 -9.08 -6.31 10.32
C ARG A 27 -7.81 -6.10 9.51
N LEU A 28 -7.53 -4.84 9.18
CA LEU A 28 -6.28 -4.42 8.58
C LEU A 28 -5.49 -3.60 9.61
N ASP A 29 -4.35 -4.13 10.04
CA ASP A 29 -3.36 -3.40 10.80
C ASP A 29 -2.30 -2.85 9.83
N TYR A 30 -1.83 -1.63 10.08
CA TYR A 30 -0.82 -0.97 9.27
C TYR A 30 0.27 -0.35 10.13
N LYS A 31 1.50 -0.32 9.62
CA LYS A 31 2.64 0.35 10.26
C LYS A 31 3.42 1.12 9.20
N TYR A 32 3.48 2.43 9.36
CA TYR A 32 4.35 3.28 8.55
C TYR A 32 5.82 2.97 8.86
N ASN A 33 6.62 2.85 7.81
CA ASN A 33 8.04 2.50 7.89
C ASN A 33 8.88 3.61 7.22
N PRO A 34 9.34 4.62 7.98
CA PRO A 34 10.15 5.70 7.41
C PRO A 34 11.53 5.23 6.94
N GLU A 35 12.05 4.14 7.52
CA GLU A 35 13.38 3.59 7.23
C GLU A 35 13.48 3.00 5.82
N SER A 36 12.36 2.69 5.17
CA SER A 36 12.36 2.25 3.77
C SER A 36 12.40 3.41 2.78
N MET A 37 12.42 4.66 3.25
CA MET A 37 12.39 5.87 2.42
C MET A 37 13.68 6.66 2.63
N VAL A 38 14.27 7.14 1.54
CA VAL A 38 15.49 7.95 1.60
C VAL A 38 15.23 9.28 2.32
N VAL A 39 14.05 9.86 2.08
CA VAL A 39 13.52 10.98 2.85
C VAL A 39 12.11 10.60 3.29
N PRO A 40 11.86 10.44 4.61
CA PRO A 40 10.54 10.14 5.13
C PRO A 40 9.53 11.21 4.73
N SER A 41 8.38 10.79 4.21
CA SER A 41 7.31 11.71 3.80
C SER A 41 5.94 11.06 4.00
N ALA A 42 4.90 11.89 4.10
CA ALA A 42 3.55 11.39 4.30
C ALA A 42 3.08 10.58 3.08
N LEU A 43 2.43 9.44 3.36
CA LEU A 43 1.70 8.69 2.35
C LEU A 43 0.30 9.30 2.20
N SER A 44 -0.07 9.63 0.97
CA SER A 44 -1.35 10.27 0.64
C SER A 44 -2.17 9.39 -0.29
N ASN A 45 -3.47 9.66 -0.37
CA ASN A 45 -4.43 8.90 -1.18
C ASN A 45 -4.37 7.39 -0.91
N ILE A 46 -4.26 7.00 0.37
CA ILE A 46 -4.27 5.60 0.77
C ILE A 46 -5.66 5.04 0.51
N GLN A 47 -5.77 4.11 -0.44
CA GLN A 47 -6.98 3.37 -0.75
C GLN A 47 -6.79 1.92 -0.36
N VAL A 48 -7.80 1.36 0.32
CA VAL A 48 -7.85 -0.05 0.69
C VAL A 48 -9.09 -0.64 0.05
N VAL A 49 -8.89 -1.67 -0.77
CA VAL A 49 -9.95 -2.41 -1.44
C VAL A 49 -10.02 -3.80 -0.83
N VAL A 50 -11.20 -4.13 -0.30
CA VAL A 50 -11.53 -5.43 0.29
C VAL A 50 -12.50 -6.13 -0.66
N PRO A 51 -12.06 -7.13 -1.44
CA PRO A 51 -13.00 -7.94 -2.21
C PRO A 51 -13.81 -8.81 -1.24
N VAL A 52 -15.12 -8.72 -1.30
CA VAL A 52 -16.02 -9.68 -0.62
C VAL A 52 -16.80 -10.40 -1.70
N ASP A 53 -16.70 -11.72 -1.72
CA ASP A 53 -17.52 -12.56 -2.59
C ASP A 53 -18.99 -12.34 -2.20
N GLY A 54 -19.78 -11.74 -3.10
CA GLY A 54 -21.23 -11.54 -2.92
C GLY A 54 -21.76 -10.10 -2.81
N GLY A 55 -20.92 -9.06 -2.86
CA GLY A 55 -21.41 -7.67 -2.87
C GLY A 55 -20.32 -6.65 -3.18
N SER A 56 -20.49 -5.83 -4.22
CA SER A 56 -19.49 -4.82 -4.58
C SER A 56 -19.55 -3.63 -3.61
N GLY A 57 -18.42 -3.30 -2.97
CA GLY A 57 -18.34 -2.18 -2.06
C GLY A 57 -16.96 -2.01 -1.45
N SER A 58 -16.36 -0.84 -1.66
CA SER A 58 -15.16 -0.38 -0.95
C SER A 58 -15.60 0.33 0.32
N LEU A 59 -15.41 -0.30 1.50
CA LEU A 59 -15.25 0.37 2.80
C LEU A 59 -14.97 -0.64 3.93
N ARG A 60 -14.49 -0.13 5.08
CA ARG A 60 -14.38 -0.84 6.35
C ARG A 60 -15.75 -1.40 6.74
N ALA A 61 -15.91 -2.72 6.69
CA ALA A 61 -17.22 -3.35 6.74
C ALA A 61 -17.24 -4.55 7.69
N LYS A 62 -18.32 -4.62 8.47
CA LYS A 62 -18.78 -5.81 9.17
C LYS A 62 -19.97 -6.31 8.37
N PHE A 63 -19.84 -7.44 7.71
CA PHE A 63 -20.88 -7.96 6.83
C PHE A 63 -21.75 -8.95 7.59
N ASP A 64 -23.06 -8.73 7.59
CA ASP A 64 -24.04 -9.75 7.95
C ASP A 64 -24.37 -10.55 6.68
N LEU A 65 -23.97 -11.82 6.68
CA LEU A 65 -24.18 -12.77 5.60
C LEU A 65 -25.49 -13.54 5.84
N SER A 66 -26.29 -13.69 4.78
CA SER A 66 -27.48 -14.55 4.79
C SER A 66 -27.12 -16.04 4.72
N GLU A 67 -26.02 -16.39 4.06
CA GLU A 67 -25.41 -17.73 4.04
C GLU A 67 -23.88 -17.61 3.91
N GLY A 68 -23.14 -18.45 4.62
CA GLY A 68 -21.68 -18.42 4.69
C GLY A 68 -21.07 -19.79 5.02
N PRO A 69 -19.74 -19.86 5.22
CA PRO A 69 -18.81 -18.74 5.43
C PRO A 69 -18.31 -18.10 4.13
N SER A 70 -17.88 -16.84 4.19
CA SER A 70 -17.17 -16.21 3.06
C SER A 70 -15.74 -16.75 2.94
N ASN A 71 -15.18 -16.73 1.73
CA ASN A 71 -13.77 -17.05 1.51
C ASN A 71 -12.90 -15.79 1.70
N PRO A 72 -11.77 -15.85 2.43
CA PRO A 72 -10.83 -14.74 2.51
C PRO A 72 -10.29 -14.41 1.11
N SER A 73 -10.20 -13.12 0.77
CA SER A 73 -9.65 -12.66 -0.50
C SER A 73 -8.49 -11.69 -0.25
N THR A 74 -7.63 -11.51 -1.25
CA THR A 74 -6.45 -10.66 -1.15
C THR A 74 -6.85 -9.18 -1.10
N LEU A 75 -6.35 -8.44 -0.09
CA LEU A 75 -6.58 -7.00 -0.02
C LEU A 75 -5.66 -6.25 -0.96
N ALA A 76 -6.18 -5.27 -1.67
CA ALA A 76 -5.37 -4.37 -2.48
C ALA A 76 -5.22 -3.01 -1.80
N VAL A 77 -3.99 -2.53 -1.65
CA VAL A 77 -3.70 -1.18 -1.15
C VAL A 77 -2.94 -0.36 -2.18
N GLN A 78 -3.45 0.84 -2.44
CA GLN A 78 -2.81 1.82 -3.31
C GLN A 78 -2.49 3.11 -2.54
N PHE A 79 -1.30 3.68 -2.76
CA PHE A 79 -0.92 4.97 -2.20
C PHE A 79 0.14 5.68 -3.03
N VAL A 80 0.30 6.97 -2.75
CA VAL A 80 1.25 7.86 -3.43
C VAL A 80 2.08 8.61 -2.40
N SER A 81 3.36 8.81 -2.70
CA SER A 81 4.25 9.73 -1.99
C SER A 81 4.94 10.68 -2.97
N ASP A 82 4.81 11.98 -2.70
CA ASP A 82 5.52 13.04 -3.42
C ASP A 82 6.72 13.51 -2.58
N GLY A 83 7.82 13.88 -3.24
CA GLY A 83 9.05 14.37 -2.61
C GLY A 83 10.06 13.29 -2.22
N SER A 84 9.81 12.02 -2.53
CA SER A 84 10.67 10.89 -2.13
C SER A 84 10.80 9.81 -3.21
N THR A 85 11.78 8.92 -3.04
CA THR A 85 12.04 7.73 -3.88
C THR A 85 12.37 6.53 -3.01
N LEU A 86 12.05 5.32 -3.48
CA LEU A 86 12.46 4.06 -2.84
C LEU A 86 13.90 3.67 -3.20
N SER A 87 14.33 3.94 -4.44
CA SER A 87 15.63 3.50 -4.96
C SER A 87 16.79 4.37 -4.52
N GLY A 88 16.51 5.62 -4.08
CA GLY A 88 17.53 6.63 -3.83
C GLY A 88 18.31 7.08 -5.06
N VAL A 89 17.86 6.70 -6.26
CA VAL A 89 18.47 7.15 -7.51
C VAL A 89 18.30 8.65 -7.63
N ASP A 90 19.40 9.33 -7.97
CA ASP A 90 19.40 10.75 -8.30
C ASP A 90 19.96 10.99 -9.70
N ILE A 91 19.69 12.17 -10.23
CA ILE A 91 20.13 12.57 -11.58
C ILE A 91 21.07 13.76 -11.46
N GLU A 92 22.26 13.61 -12.04
CA GLU A 92 23.25 14.67 -12.15
C GLU A 92 23.55 14.95 -13.64
N LEU A 93 23.67 16.23 -13.99
CA LEU A 93 24.06 16.64 -15.35
C LEU A 93 25.58 16.71 -15.44
N VAL A 94 26.13 16.12 -16.51
CA VAL A 94 27.56 16.21 -16.82
C VAL A 94 27.77 17.13 -18.02
N GLY A 95 28.62 18.16 -17.87
CA GLY A 95 28.91 19.16 -18.90
C GLY A 95 28.39 20.56 -18.56
N THR A 96 28.74 21.55 -19.38
CA THR A 96 28.34 22.95 -19.18
C THR A 96 27.15 23.33 -20.06
N GLY A 97 26.37 24.34 -19.65
CA GLY A 97 25.27 24.90 -20.45
C GLY A 97 23.86 24.36 -20.14
N TYR A 98 23.74 23.38 -19.24
CA TYR A 98 22.45 22.82 -18.81
C TYR A 98 22.24 23.02 -17.31
N ARG A 99 20.99 23.24 -16.90
CA ARG A 99 20.60 23.34 -15.50
C ARG A 99 19.30 22.58 -15.27
N LEU A 100 19.30 21.68 -14.28
CA LEU A 100 18.06 21.16 -13.71
C LEU A 100 17.40 22.27 -12.89
N SER A 101 16.25 22.73 -13.35
CA SER A 101 15.48 23.76 -12.64
C SER A 101 14.59 23.18 -11.55
N LEU A 102 14.17 21.92 -11.72
CA LEU A 102 13.39 21.15 -10.75
C LEU A 102 13.62 19.66 -10.97
N VAL A 103 13.83 18.91 -9.88
CA VAL A 103 13.81 17.45 -9.88
C VAL A 103 12.63 17.00 -9.03
N LYS A 104 11.62 16.41 -9.67
CA LYS A 104 10.44 15.90 -8.95
C LYS A 104 10.64 14.42 -8.65
N LYS A 105 10.64 14.07 -7.36
CA LYS A 105 10.71 12.70 -6.86
C LYS A 105 9.32 12.26 -6.41
N ARG A 106 8.84 11.10 -6.86
CA ARG A 106 7.53 10.53 -6.51
C ARG A 106 7.56 9.02 -6.70
N PHE A 107 6.81 8.29 -5.90
CA PHE A 107 6.45 6.91 -6.23
C PHE A 107 4.95 6.66 -5.95
N CYS A 108 4.41 5.67 -6.66
CA CYS A 108 3.06 5.16 -6.47
C CYS A 108 3.09 3.63 -6.44
N THR A 109 2.23 3.02 -5.64
CA THR A 109 2.01 1.58 -5.75
C THR A 109 1.02 1.31 -6.89
N GLU A 110 1.25 0.27 -7.69
CA GLU A 110 0.26 -0.20 -8.66
C GLU A 110 -0.88 -0.90 -7.92
N MET A 111 -0.56 -1.95 -7.13
CA MET A 111 -1.51 -2.63 -6.24
C MET A 111 -0.71 -3.49 -5.24
N LEU A 112 -0.69 -3.12 -3.96
CA LEU A 112 -0.05 -3.94 -2.92
C LEU A 112 -1.05 -4.96 -2.39
N PHE A 113 -0.79 -6.23 -2.67
CA PHE A 113 -1.62 -7.36 -2.28
C PHE A 113 -1.20 -7.91 -0.92
N VAL A 114 -2.17 -8.08 -0.01
CA VAL A 114 -1.98 -8.65 1.34
C VAL A 114 -2.91 -9.84 1.54
#